data_AF-A0A956PVH8-F1
#
_entry.id   AF-A0A956PVH8-F1
#
_cell.length_a   1.000
_cell.length_b   1.000
_cell.length_c   1.000
_cell.angle_alpha   90.00
_cell.angle_beta   90.00
_cell.angle_gamma   90.00
#
_symmetry.space_group_name_H-M   'P 1'
#
loop_
_entity.id
_entity.type
_entity.pdbx_description
1 polymer ?
#
loop_
_entity_poly.entity_id
_entity_poly.type
_entity_poly.pdbx_seq_one_letter_code
_entity_poly.pdbx_strand_id
1 'polypeptide(L)'
;SLSQGFGYGMRPVLCGGLGLLVDGGGQDHYTCDIYGQGAAYWYALGALVDRGGGDTYTSWQYAQGAGIHLAGGVLLDNGGSDCYRSHGVAQGCGHDLGIGWLEDHAGEDYYLSEGLSQGAGSANGAGVLLDHTGNDLYALRIGKNSQGYGNPRRNSGSLGLFADGGGDDHYLGAGAQDSLWRGSLLGFGGDFNLDATPGAASADATPTPEPEAPVLLDQEFDSLDTVQRLHVWAIWSTRVRHRWQAERVIVQRQLRERRDEYLPWLAGQLASAESWERHGIRETLLTFGEDALPFYAAVLDTAGSSSRGLLLWVLSDLPKVGDGDLFRPLLQRIPLNEGGSRGLCLINLALREKEHGGPSCRGILEAGLAEPDPRVRAAAAFALGKLPPEDTSLNSLIAALDDPVLHVRQAARLSLLADSTRVPELLEQSLDALDASAESNALLARRLLELLSLKDPDSAMRRIEDATPAPWLEDERRLQRGERSR
;
A
#
# COMPACT_ATOMS: atom_id res chain seq x y z
N SER A 1 16.92 8.57 14.18
CA SER A 1 17.74 9.76 13.93
C SER A 1 19.21 9.38 13.97
N LEU A 2 20.04 10.07 13.20
CA LEU A 2 21.45 9.73 12.92
C LEU A 2 21.62 8.30 12.38
N SER A 3 20.77 7.89 11.44
CA SER A 3 20.66 6.51 10.95
C SER A 3 20.43 6.45 9.44
N GLN A 4 20.38 5.25 8.85
CA GLN A 4 20.02 5.04 7.43
C GLN A 4 20.90 5.87 6.48
N GLY A 5 22.22 5.64 6.55
CA GLY A 5 23.18 6.36 5.71
C GLY A 5 23.56 7.77 6.19
N PHE A 6 23.20 8.16 7.41
CA PHE A 6 23.48 9.51 7.90
C PHE A 6 24.97 9.79 8.18
N GLY A 7 25.52 10.85 7.59
CA GLY A 7 26.89 11.33 7.85
C GLY A 7 26.94 12.37 8.97
N TYR A 8 27.81 12.20 9.98
CA TYR A 8 27.85 13.09 11.14
C TYR A 8 29.25 13.58 11.51
N GLY A 9 29.46 14.90 11.43
CA GLY A 9 30.56 15.61 12.07
C GLY A 9 30.13 16.26 13.39
N MET A 10 31.04 16.26 14.38
CA MET A 10 30.78 16.84 15.71
C MET A 10 31.07 18.34 15.72
N ARG A 11 30.08 19.17 15.43
CA ARG A 11 30.23 20.63 15.47
C ARG A 11 30.46 21.16 16.90
N PRO A 12 31.40 22.12 17.12
CA PRO A 12 32.37 22.67 16.17
C PRO A 12 33.74 21.97 16.20
N VAL A 13 33.85 20.82 16.87
CA VAL A 13 35.11 20.22 17.32
C VAL A 13 35.77 19.34 16.26
N LEU A 14 34.99 18.56 15.51
CA LEU A 14 35.50 17.61 14.52
C LEU A 14 34.64 17.64 13.26
N CYS A 15 35.27 17.91 12.12
CA CYS A 15 34.64 17.87 10.80
C CYS A 15 34.72 16.46 10.20
N GLY A 16 33.84 16.16 9.25
CA GLY A 16 33.86 14.90 8.51
C GLY A 16 33.00 13.81 9.13
N GLY A 17 32.99 12.66 8.46
CA GLY A 17 32.14 11.52 8.78
C GLY A 17 31.54 10.95 7.50
N LEU A 18 31.43 9.63 7.43
CA LEU A 18 30.80 8.93 6.32
C LEU A 18 29.68 8.05 6.87
N GLY A 19 28.46 8.29 6.41
CA GLY A 19 27.33 7.38 6.56
C GLY A 19 26.99 6.79 5.19
N LEU A 20 26.82 5.47 5.14
CA LEU A 20 26.42 4.77 3.92
C LEU A 20 25.43 3.66 4.29
N LEU A 21 24.29 3.65 3.62
CA LEU A 21 23.38 2.51 3.54
C LEU A 21 23.25 2.14 2.06
N VAL A 22 23.44 0.86 1.76
CA VAL A 22 23.21 0.30 0.42
C VAL A 22 22.26 -0.87 0.59
N ASP A 23 21.05 -0.71 0.04
CA ASP A 23 20.08 -1.78 -0.02
C ASP A 23 20.24 -2.60 -1.32
N GLY A 24 19.83 -3.87 -1.27
CA GLY A 24 19.89 -4.78 -2.40
C GLY A 24 18.71 -4.65 -3.36
N GLY A 25 17.68 -3.89 -2.97
CA GLY A 25 16.35 -3.78 -3.56
C GLY A 25 15.32 -4.62 -2.79
N GLY A 26 14.03 -4.35 -2.99
CA GLY A 26 13.00 -4.98 -2.20
C GLY A 26 11.64 -4.29 -2.26
N GLN A 27 11.00 -4.14 -1.11
CA GLN A 27 9.79 -3.35 -0.89
C GLN A 27 9.90 -2.91 0.57
N ASP A 28 10.52 -1.76 0.76
CA ASP A 28 11.14 -1.36 2.00
C ASP A 28 10.48 -0.13 2.61
N HIS A 29 10.57 -0.03 3.93
CA HIS A 29 9.98 1.07 4.70
C HIS A 29 11.05 1.81 5.49
N TYR A 30 11.62 2.83 4.88
CA TYR A 30 12.56 3.74 5.52
C TYR A 30 11.81 4.75 6.38
N THR A 31 11.94 4.63 7.70
CA THR A 31 11.29 5.57 8.64
C THR A 31 12.31 6.24 9.54
N CYS A 32 12.34 7.57 9.56
CA CYS A 32 13.06 8.35 10.57
C CYS A 32 12.24 9.57 11.00
N ASP A 33 12.57 10.18 12.15
CA ASP A 33 12.00 11.48 12.50
C ASP A 33 12.87 12.58 11.88
N ILE A 34 14.09 12.76 12.38
CA ILE A 34 15.06 13.72 11.83
C ILE A 34 16.43 13.07 11.61
N TYR A 35 17.24 13.64 10.72
CA TYR A 35 18.62 13.22 10.47
C TYR A 35 18.73 11.75 10.05
N GLY A 36 18.30 11.42 8.83
CA GLY A 36 18.41 10.06 8.31
C GLY A 36 18.34 10.02 6.79
N GLN A 37 18.24 8.81 6.22
CA GLN A 37 17.96 8.61 4.78
C GLN A 37 18.96 9.35 3.89
N GLY A 38 20.25 9.07 4.09
CA GLY A 38 21.33 9.66 3.28
C GLY A 38 21.62 11.13 3.56
N ALA A 39 20.99 11.76 4.56
CA ALA A 39 21.34 13.14 4.94
C ALA A 39 22.70 13.22 5.67
N ALA A 40 23.25 14.43 5.78
CA ALA A 40 24.50 14.64 6.50
C ALA A 40 24.58 15.99 7.21
N TYR A 41 25.43 16.05 8.24
CA TYR A 41 25.64 17.23 9.07
C TYR A 41 27.13 17.48 9.31
N TRP A 42 27.56 18.74 9.09
CA TRP A 42 28.89 19.27 9.44
C TRP A 42 30.09 18.62 8.74
N TYR A 43 30.35 19.04 7.49
CA TYR A 43 31.46 18.55 6.65
C TYR A 43 31.46 17.03 6.39
N ALA A 44 30.37 16.34 6.72
CA ALA A 44 30.23 14.91 6.52
C ALA A 44 29.63 14.58 5.15
N LEU A 45 29.70 13.31 4.78
CA LEU A 45 28.99 12.73 3.65
C LEU A 45 28.02 11.66 4.17
N GLY A 46 26.77 11.75 3.76
CA GLY A 46 25.73 10.77 3.99
C GLY A 46 25.22 10.26 2.65
N ALA A 47 24.92 8.96 2.58
CA ALA A 47 24.40 8.33 1.38
C ALA A 47 23.45 7.18 1.73
N LEU A 48 22.29 7.17 1.09
CA LEU A 48 21.40 6.02 0.97
C LEU A 48 21.33 5.65 -0.51
N VAL A 49 21.59 4.38 -0.82
CA VAL A 49 21.49 3.85 -2.18
C VAL A 49 20.54 2.66 -2.13
N ASP A 50 19.36 2.80 -2.70
CA ASP A 50 18.47 1.69 -2.98
C ASP A 50 18.71 1.18 -4.41
N ARG A 51 18.62 -0.13 -4.58
CA ARG A 51 18.81 -0.78 -5.89
C ARG A 51 17.49 -1.10 -6.57
N GLY A 52 16.37 -0.82 -5.91
CA GLY A 52 15.05 -0.70 -6.50
C GLY A 52 13.98 -1.58 -5.84
N GLY A 53 12.72 -1.35 -6.17
CA GLY A 53 11.58 -1.88 -5.42
C GLY A 53 10.62 -0.77 -5.06
N GLY A 54 9.34 -1.08 -4.86
CA GLY A 54 8.35 -0.06 -4.47
C GLY A 54 8.45 0.27 -2.98
N ASP A 55 9.14 1.35 -2.63
CA ASP A 55 9.55 1.68 -1.28
C ASP A 55 8.79 2.88 -0.70
N THR A 56 8.94 3.07 0.62
CA THR A 56 8.42 4.26 1.29
C THR A 56 9.49 4.90 2.15
N TYR A 57 9.80 6.15 1.85
CA TYR A 57 10.69 7.01 2.60
C TYR A 57 9.89 8.00 3.43
N THR A 58 9.74 7.75 4.73
CA THR A 58 9.06 8.66 5.65
C THR A 58 10.04 9.34 6.59
N SER A 59 10.04 10.68 6.56
CA SER A 59 10.79 11.52 7.47
C SER A 59 9.97 12.72 7.98
N TRP A 60 10.43 13.36 9.04
CA TRP A 60 10.00 14.72 9.39
C TRP A 60 10.92 15.73 8.71
N GLN A 61 12.18 15.86 9.12
CA GLN A 61 13.06 16.90 8.58
C GLN A 61 14.50 16.44 8.47
N TYR A 62 15.30 17.07 7.59
CA TYR A 62 16.74 16.80 7.50
C TYR A 62 17.03 15.35 7.08
N ALA A 63 16.45 14.93 5.97
CA ALA A 63 16.48 13.55 5.49
C ALA A 63 16.51 13.49 3.96
N GLN A 64 16.44 12.29 3.38
CA GLN A 64 16.26 12.07 1.93
C GLN A 64 17.28 12.84 1.09
N GLY A 65 18.56 12.55 1.35
CA GLY A 65 19.67 13.17 0.64
C GLY A 65 19.90 14.65 0.99
N ALA A 66 19.41 15.15 2.13
CA ALA A 66 19.68 16.53 2.52
C ALA A 66 21.11 16.76 3.02
N GLY A 67 21.80 17.76 2.47
CA GLY A 67 23.12 18.22 2.95
C GLY A 67 23.00 19.44 3.85
N ILE A 68 23.53 19.38 5.07
CA ILE A 68 23.29 20.37 6.11
C ILE A 68 24.61 20.87 6.70
N HIS A 69 24.77 22.20 6.76
CA HIS A 69 25.96 22.84 7.33
C HIS A 69 27.27 22.34 6.71
N LEU A 70 27.51 22.69 5.44
CA LEU A 70 28.72 22.30 4.68
C LEU A 70 28.86 20.78 4.44
N ALA A 71 27.81 20.00 4.65
CA ALA A 71 27.81 18.55 4.41
C ALA A 71 27.16 18.19 3.07
N GLY A 72 27.47 16.99 2.57
CA GLY A 72 26.83 16.39 1.40
C GLY A 72 25.87 15.29 1.80
N GLY A 73 24.61 15.39 1.40
CA GLY A 73 23.63 14.30 1.53
C GLY A 73 23.28 13.77 0.15
N VAL A 74 23.09 12.45 0.05
CA VAL A 74 22.75 11.77 -1.19
C VAL A 74 21.71 10.69 -0.91
N LEU A 75 20.64 10.67 -1.71
CA LEU A 75 19.74 9.54 -1.84
C LEU A 75 19.71 9.16 -3.32
N LEU A 76 20.00 7.90 -3.63
CA LEU A 76 19.88 7.32 -4.96
C LEU A 76 18.89 6.17 -4.87
N ASP A 77 17.85 6.19 -5.70
CA ASP A 77 16.97 5.07 -5.94
C ASP A 77 17.10 4.64 -7.41
N ASN A 78 17.21 3.34 -7.64
CA ASN A 78 17.39 2.79 -8.97
C ASN A 78 16.07 2.31 -9.61
N GLY A 79 14.95 2.48 -8.91
CA GLY A 79 13.61 2.46 -9.48
C GLY A 79 12.64 1.52 -8.77
N GLY A 80 11.36 1.66 -9.07
CA GLY A 80 10.27 1.21 -8.20
C GLY A 80 9.17 2.26 -8.25
N SER A 81 7.97 1.97 -7.78
CA SER A 81 6.98 3.04 -7.60
C SER A 81 7.00 3.48 -6.14
N ASP A 82 7.68 4.58 -5.89
CA ASP A 82 8.19 5.00 -4.60
C ASP A 82 7.38 6.14 -3.97
N CYS A 83 7.40 6.20 -2.64
CA CYS A 83 6.78 7.28 -1.89
C CYS A 83 7.78 8.01 -0.99
N TYR A 84 8.15 9.21 -1.40
CA TYR A 84 9.01 10.12 -0.65
C TYR A 84 8.19 11.12 0.16
N ARG A 85 8.30 11.05 1.48
CA ARG A 85 7.56 11.90 2.41
C ARG A 85 8.46 12.61 3.41
N SER A 86 8.31 13.93 3.50
CA SER A 86 8.95 14.75 4.52
C SER A 86 8.10 15.95 4.94
N HIS A 87 8.42 16.59 6.06
CA HIS A 87 7.96 17.94 6.35
C HIS A 87 8.84 18.98 5.64
N GLY A 88 10.17 18.80 5.61
CA GLY A 88 11.02 19.71 4.83
C GLY A 88 12.50 19.52 5.02
N VAL A 89 13.30 20.34 4.33
CA VAL A 89 14.76 20.19 4.27
C VAL A 89 15.11 18.73 3.96
N ALA A 90 14.55 18.26 2.86
CA ALA A 90 14.60 16.88 2.41
C ALA A 90 14.50 16.82 0.88
N GLN A 91 14.47 15.61 0.31
CA GLN A 91 14.35 15.37 -1.13
C GLN A 91 15.38 16.17 -1.92
N GLY A 92 16.67 15.94 -1.60
CA GLY A 92 17.78 16.60 -2.24
C GLY A 92 17.98 18.07 -1.86
N CYS A 93 17.49 18.50 -0.69
CA CYS A 93 17.66 19.89 -0.23
C CYS A 93 19.09 20.18 0.26
N GLY A 94 19.69 21.25 -0.26
CA GLY A 94 20.94 21.81 0.27
C GLY A 94 20.68 22.94 1.26
N HIS A 95 21.13 22.80 2.51
CA HIS A 95 20.94 23.78 3.57
C HIS A 95 22.25 24.25 4.22
N ASP A 96 22.38 25.56 4.39
CA ASP A 96 23.52 26.23 5.03
C ASP A 96 24.88 25.78 4.47
N LEU A 97 25.13 26.14 3.20
CA LEU A 97 26.31 25.73 2.41
C LEU A 97 26.43 24.21 2.18
N GLY A 98 25.41 23.43 2.55
CA GLY A 98 25.34 22.00 2.25
C GLY A 98 24.88 21.71 0.83
N ILE A 99 25.18 20.49 0.36
CA ILE A 99 24.76 19.97 -0.94
C ILE A 99 23.80 18.82 -0.69
N GLY A 100 22.56 18.94 -1.16
CA GLY A 100 21.61 17.84 -1.17
C GLY A 100 21.43 17.28 -2.57
N TRP A 101 21.30 15.97 -2.67
CA TRP A 101 21.09 15.25 -3.91
C TRP A 101 20.06 14.14 -3.69
N LEU A 102 19.00 14.15 -4.48
CA LEU A 102 18.10 13.02 -4.66
C LEU A 102 18.04 12.69 -6.15
N GLU A 103 18.17 11.42 -6.47
CA GLU A 103 18.02 10.90 -7.83
C GLU A 103 17.21 9.61 -7.78
N ASP A 104 16.11 9.58 -8.54
CA ASP A 104 15.29 8.39 -8.79
C ASP A 104 15.35 8.07 -10.28
N HIS A 105 15.52 6.79 -10.61
CA HIS A 105 15.81 6.36 -11.97
C HIS A 105 14.60 5.88 -12.76
N ALA A 106 13.55 5.36 -12.11
CA ALA A 106 12.40 4.82 -12.83
C ALA A 106 11.25 4.49 -11.88
N GLY A 107 10.04 4.96 -12.18
CA GLY A 107 8.94 4.66 -11.27
C GLY A 107 7.59 5.21 -11.65
N GLU A 108 6.67 5.16 -10.70
CA GLU A 108 5.52 6.08 -10.68
C GLU A 108 5.50 6.61 -9.26
N ASP A 109 6.11 7.77 -9.07
CA ASP A 109 6.67 8.20 -7.80
C ASP A 109 5.91 9.35 -7.18
N TYR A 110 5.92 9.37 -5.85
CA TYR A 110 5.16 10.33 -5.06
C TYR A 110 6.09 11.14 -4.16
N TYR A 111 6.39 12.36 -4.59
CA TYR A 111 7.21 13.31 -3.85
C TYR A 111 6.36 14.28 -3.04
N LEU A 112 6.27 14.04 -1.75
CA LEU A 112 5.38 14.76 -0.85
C LEU A 112 6.18 15.50 0.23
N SER A 113 6.06 16.83 0.25
CA SER A 113 6.63 17.60 1.35
C SER A 113 5.87 18.87 1.71
N GLU A 114 6.15 19.43 2.88
CA GLU A 114 5.57 20.72 3.25
C GLU A 114 6.37 21.90 2.65
N GLY A 115 7.70 21.86 2.62
CA GLY A 115 8.51 22.84 1.88
C GLY A 115 10.01 22.71 2.11
N LEU A 116 10.80 23.57 1.44
CA LEU A 116 12.27 23.45 1.36
C LEU A 116 12.74 22.05 0.96
N SER A 117 12.15 21.51 -0.11
CA SER A 117 12.45 20.17 -0.63
C SER A 117 12.46 20.18 -2.16
N GLN A 118 12.56 19.00 -2.77
CA GLN A 118 12.51 18.80 -4.23
C GLN A 118 13.55 19.67 -4.93
N GLY A 119 14.82 19.43 -4.55
CA GLY A 119 15.96 20.15 -5.11
C GLY A 119 16.09 21.60 -4.64
N ALA A 120 15.54 21.96 -3.49
CA ALA A 120 15.69 23.30 -2.93
C ALA A 120 17.10 23.58 -2.39
N GLY A 121 17.67 24.72 -2.75
CA GLY A 121 18.80 25.34 -2.09
C GLY A 121 18.35 26.42 -1.11
N SER A 122 18.86 26.37 0.12
CA SER A 122 18.64 27.42 1.12
C SER A 122 19.89 27.75 1.91
N ALA A 123 20.01 29.03 2.28
CA ALA A 123 21.16 29.54 3.03
C ALA A 123 22.52 29.21 2.38
N ASN A 124 22.64 29.49 1.08
CA ASN A 124 23.81 29.22 0.24
C ASN A 124 24.08 27.74 0.00
N GLY A 125 23.13 26.85 0.32
CA GLY A 125 23.20 25.45 -0.08
C GLY A 125 22.85 25.24 -1.56
N ALA A 126 23.17 24.06 -2.06
CA ALA A 126 22.80 23.60 -3.39
C ALA A 126 21.91 22.36 -3.27
N GLY A 127 20.69 22.41 -3.78
CA GLY A 127 19.79 21.26 -3.83
C GLY A 127 19.60 20.76 -5.25
N VAL A 128 19.50 19.45 -5.39
CA VAL A 128 19.26 18.75 -6.66
C VAL A 128 18.24 17.64 -6.42
N LEU A 129 17.18 17.64 -7.22
CA LEU A 129 16.31 16.48 -7.43
C LEU A 129 16.30 16.17 -8.93
N LEU A 130 16.58 14.92 -9.26
CA LEU A 130 16.46 14.37 -10.61
C LEU A 130 15.53 13.17 -10.56
N ASP A 131 14.47 13.20 -11.34
CA ASP A 131 13.68 12.03 -11.71
C ASP A 131 13.91 11.76 -13.20
N HIS A 132 14.01 10.49 -13.59
CA HIS A 132 14.40 10.11 -14.95
C HIS A 132 13.22 9.65 -15.80
N THR A 133 12.30 8.84 -15.25
CA THR A 133 11.16 8.30 -16.00
C THR A 133 10.04 7.90 -15.06
N GLY A 134 8.80 8.23 -15.38
CA GLY A 134 7.67 7.76 -14.60
C GLY A 134 6.41 8.54 -14.91
N ASN A 135 5.28 8.23 -14.28
CA ASN A 135 4.19 9.21 -14.23
C ASN A 135 4.12 9.69 -12.79
N ASP A 136 4.71 10.84 -12.52
CA ASP A 136 5.10 11.21 -11.18
C ASP A 136 4.21 12.30 -10.59
N LEU A 137 4.18 12.35 -9.27
CA LEU A 137 3.46 13.36 -8.51
C LEU A 137 4.38 14.12 -7.58
N TYR A 138 4.46 15.42 -7.82
CA TYR A 138 5.21 16.36 -7.00
C TYR A 138 4.27 17.26 -6.22
N ALA A 139 4.08 16.96 -4.93
CA ALA A 139 3.20 17.74 -4.08
C ALA A 139 3.90 18.49 -2.95
N LEU A 140 3.59 19.78 -2.87
CA LEU A 140 4.07 20.70 -1.86
C LEU A 140 2.91 21.35 -1.12
N ARG A 141 3.01 21.45 0.21
CA ARG A 141 2.09 22.30 0.98
C ARG A 141 2.41 23.78 0.78
N ILE A 142 3.70 24.14 0.75
CA ILE A 142 4.20 25.51 0.54
C ILE A 142 4.91 25.56 -0.81
N GLY A 143 4.20 25.99 -1.85
CA GLY A 143 4.71 25.97 -3.23
C GLY A 143 5.82 26.97 -3.60
N LYS A 144 6.26 27.85 -2.68
CA LYS A 144 7.16 28.99 -3.01
C LYS A 144 8.64 28.78 -2.70
N ASN A 145 9.03 27.65 -2.10
CA ASN A 145 10.39 27.44 -1.60
C ASN A 145 10.97 26.05 -1.91
N SER A 146 10.43 25.37 -2.92
CA SER A 146 10.78 24.02 -3.34
C SER A 146 10.75 23.92 -4.88
N GLN A 147 10.95 22.73 -5.46
CA GLN A 147 10.93 22.51 -6.92
C GLN A 147 11.94 23.40 -7.65
N GLY A 148 13.21 23.21 -7.29
CA GLY A 148 14.30 23.99 -7.86
C GLY A 148 14.34 25.42 -7.33
N TYR A 149 14.07 25.63 -6.04
CA TYR A 149 14.15 26.95 -5.40
C TYR A 149 15.57 27.27 -4.91
N GLY A 150 16.01 28.53 -5.02
CA GLY A 150 17.31 29.00 -4.52
C GLY A 150 17.32 30.46 -4.04
N ASN A 151 17.48 30.73 -2.75
CA ASN A 151 17.41 32.11 -2.23
C ASN A 151 18.76 32.84 -2.18
N PRO A 152 18.80 34.17 -2.42
CA PRO A 152 19.97 34.98 -2.10
C PRO A 152 20.16 35.06 -0.58
N ARG A 153 21.39 34.84 -0.11
CA ARG A 153 21.77 34.99 1.31
C ARG A 153 23.28 35.22 1.44
N ARG A 154 23.70 35.92 2.50
CA ARG A 154 25.14 36.18 2.81
C ARG A 154 25.95 36.72 1.62
N ASN A 155 25.38 37.63 0.82
CA ASN A 155 25.99 38.20 -0.40
C ASN A 155 26.37 37.17 -1.49
N SER A 156 25.78 35.97 -1.42
CA SER A 156 25.80 34.94 -2.45
C SER A 156 24.36 34.42 -2.63
N GLY A 157 24.15 33.30 -3.31
CA GLY A 157 22.85 32.65 -3.37
C GLY A 157 22.93 31.15 -3.16
N SER A 158 21.75 30.56 -3.03
CA SER A 158 21.55 29.12 -2.98
C SER A 158 21.15 28.65 -4.38
N LEU A 159 21.60 27.46 -4.77
CA LEU A 159 21.24 26.84 -6.05
C LEU A 159 20.13 25.82 -5.80
N GLY A 160 19.06 25.88 -6.58
CA GLY A 160 18.07 24.82 -6.61
C GLY A 160 17.89 24.28 -8.01
N LEU A 161 17.93 22.97 -8.16
CA LEU A 161 17.73 22.28 -9.43
C LEU A 161 16.69 21.17 -9.24
N PHE A 162 15.67 21.19 -10.08
CA PHE A 162 14.68 20.15 -10.22
C PHE A 162 14.64 19.73 -11.69
N ALA A 163 14.66 18.44 -11.97
CA ALA A 163 14.42 17.93 -13.32
C ALA A 163 13.61 16.65 -13.24
N ASP A 164 12.55 16.58 -14.04
CA ASP A 164 11.87 15.34 -14.41
C ASP A 164 12.23 15.00 -15.86
N GLY A 165 12.55 13.74 -16.12
CA GLY A 165 13.05 13.22 -17.39
C GLY A 165 11.99 12.64 -18.32
N GLY A 166 10.74 12.48 -17.87
CA GLY A 166 9.62 12.20 -18.75
C GLY A 166 8.52 11.40 -18.09
N GLY A 167 7.30 11.63 -18.57
CA GLY A 167 6.11 11.18 -17.88
C GLY A 167 4.91 12.00 -18.27
N ASP A 168 3.71 11.52 -17.90
CA ASP A 168 2.53 12.37 -17.76
C ASP A 168 2.40 12.75 -16.28
N ASP A 169 3.16 13.76 -15.85
CA ASP A 169 3.33 14.11 -14.45
C ASP A 169 2.32 15.14 -13.93
N HIS A 170 2.27 15.22 -12.61
CA HIS A 170 1.37 16.09 -11.88
C HIS A 170 2.12 16.92 -10.85
N TYR A 171 1.96 18.23 -10.95
CA TYR A 171 2.63 19.20 -10.07
C TYR A 171 1.63 19.95 -9.21
N LEU A 172 1.81 19.85 -7.89
CA LEU A 172 1.12 20.64 -6.88
C LEU A 172 2.16 21.57 -6.22
N GLY A 173 2.55 22.62 -6.93
CA GLY A 173 3.65 23.49 -6.51
C GLY A 173 3.95 24.60 -7.51
N ALA A 174 5.23 24.93 -7.67
CA ALA A 174 5.72 25.88 -8.66
C ALA A 174 5.94 25.26 -10.06
N GLY A 175 6.10 23.93 -10.12
CA GLY A 175 6.29 23.18 -11.36
C GLY A 175 5.01 22.99 -12.17
N ALA A 176 5.19 22.55 -13.40
CA ALA A 176 4.12 22.23 -14.33
C ALA A 176 4.61 21.23 -15.39
N GLN A 177 3.66 20.45 -15.94
CA GLN A 177 3.92 19.49 -16.99
C GLN A 177 4.54 20.13 -18.23
N ASP A 178 5.47 19.43 -18.89
CA ASP A 178 6.13 19.80 -20.16
C ASP A 178 6.67 21.23 -20.16
N SER A 179 7.16 21.70 -19.01
CA SER A 179 7.49 23.10 -18.80
C SER A 179 8.86 23.29 -18.16
N LEU A 180 9.56 24.34 -18.56
CA LEU A 180 10.68 24.89 -17.81
C LEU A 180 10.19 26.07 -16.98
N TRP A 181 10.50 26.06 -15.68
CA TRP A 181 10.19 27.16 -14.79
C TRP A 181 11.41 27.65 -14.04
N ARG A 182 11.25 28.84 -13.46
CA ARG A 182 12.27 29.47 -12.64
C ARG A 182 11.75 29.56 -11.21
N GLY A 183 12.21 28.63 -10.35
CA GLY A 183 11.83 28.60 -8.94
C GLY A 183 12.34 29.81 -8.15
N SER A 184 13.44 30.45 -8.58
CA SER A 184 13.95 31.70 -8.01
C SER A 184 15.10 32.32 -8.84
N LEU A 185 15.83 33.30 -8.29
CA LEU A 185 16.98 33.91 -8.96
C LEU A 185 18.04 32.89 -9.43
N LEU A 186 18.38 31.91 -8.60
CA LEU A 186 19.35 30.85 -8.89
C LEU A 186 18.69 29.46 -8.73
N GLY A 187 17.40 29.40 -9.03
CA GLY A 187 16.59 28.20 -8.89
C GLY A 187 15.87 27.89 -10.19
N PHE A 188 16.04 26.69 -10.70
CA PHE A 188 15.46 26.23 -11.96
C PHE A 188 14.82 24.86 -11.77
N GLY A 189 13.66 24.68 -12.39
CA GLY A 189 13.02 23.38 -12.51
C GLY A 189 12.57 23.16 -13.94
N GLY A 190 12.52 21.91 -14.37
CA GLY A 190 11.96 21.56 -15.65
C GLY A 190 11.39 20.16 -15.64
N ASP A 191 10.30 20.00 -16.36
CA ASP A 191 9.80 18.72 -16.82
C ASP A 191 10.19 18.61 -18.29
N PHE A 192 10.95 17.56 -18.60
CA PHE A 192 11.45 17.28 -19.93
C PHE A 192 10.88 15.96 -20.38
N ASN A 193 10.09 15.95 -21.45
CA ASN A 193 9.74 14.70 -22.10
C ASN A 193 10.93 14.18 -22.93
N LEU A 194 11.89 13.51 -22.28
CA LEU A 194 13.10 12.98 -22.96
C LEU A 194 12.79 11.74 -23.80
N ASP A 195 11.64 11.10 -23.56
CA ASP A 195 11.12 9.98 -24.35
C ASP A 195 10.40 10.43 -25.64
N ALA A 196 9.95 11.69 -25.70
CA ALA A 196 9.39 12.27 -26.92
C ALA A 196 10.49 12.53 -27.96
N THR A 197 10.47 11.74 -29.04
CA THR A 197 11.27 12.03 -30.25
C THR A 197 11.18 13.51 -30.63
N PRO A 198 12.30 14.22 -30.88
CA PRO A 198 12.29 15.65 -31.15
C PRO A 198 11.60 15.93 -32.48
N GLY A 199 10.32 16.31 -32.44
CA GLY A 199 9.55 16.50 -33.67
C GLY A 199 8.04 16.70 -33.53
N ALA A 200 7.53 17.42 -32.53
CA ALA A 200 6.17 17.94 -32.57
C ALA A 200 6.02 19.18 -31.66
N ALA A 201 6.57 20.32 -32.10
CA ALA A 201 6.18 21.60 -31.52
C ALA A 201 4.70 21.85 -31.85
N SER A 202 3.82 21.83 -30.84
CA SER A 202 2.51 22.46 -30.96
C SER A 202 2.60 23.88 -30.43
N ALA A 203 2.24 24.82 -31.30
CA ALA A 203 2.25 26.25 -31.04
C ALA A 203 0.98 26.68 -30.29
N ASP A 204 1.15 27.77 -29.53
CA ASP A 204 0.16 28.62 -28.85
C ASP A 204 -0.38 28.17 -27.49
N ALA A 205 0.25 28.73 -26.44
CA ALA A 205 -0.46 29.21 -25.26
C ALA A 205 0.13 30.56 -24.81
N THR A 206 -0.68 31.62 -24.90
CA THR A 206 -0.35 32.97 -24.42
C THR A 206 -0.34 33.05 -22.89
N PRO A 207 0.56 33.83 -22.24
CA PRO A 207 0.61 33.93 -20.79
C PRO A 207 -0.46 34.89 -20.24
N THR A 208 -1.16 34.47 -19.19
CA THR A 208 -2.07 35.33 -18.39
C THR A 208 -1.37 35.85 -17.13
N PRO A 209 -1.74 37.05 -16.62
CA PRO A 209 -0.95 37.77 -15.61
C PRO A 209 -1.22 37.34 -14.16
N GLU A 210 -0.19 37.46 -13.31
CA GLU A 210 -0.20 37.19 -11.85
C GLU A 210 -1.10 38.17 -11.05
N PRO A 211 -1.75 37.70 -9.97
CA PRO A 211 -2.25 38.58 -8.91
C PRO A 211 -1.51 38.42 -7.56
N GLU A 212 -1.43 39.54 -6.84
CA GLU A 212 -0.78 39.74 -5.54
C GLU A 212 -1.47 39.02 -4.36
N ALA A 213 -0.69 38.69 -3.31
CA ALA A 213 -1.12 38.16 -1.99
C ALA A 213 -1.10 39.28 -0.93
N PRO A 214 -1.85 39.27 0.21
CA PRO A 214 -2.05 38.16 1.19
C PRO A 214 -3.49 38.11 1.84
N VAL A 215 -3.93 37.17 2.72
CA VAL A 215 -3.59 36.90 4.15
C VAL A 215 -4.24 35.58 4.68
N LEU A 216 -3.39 34.71 5.25
CA LEU A 216 -3.42 33.77 6.40
C LEU A 216 -4.69 33.07 6.96
N LEU A 217 -4.51 31.74 7.10
CA LEU A 217 -4.80 30.83 8.23
C LEU A 217 -6.10 30.02 8.33
N ASP A 218 -7.09 30.18 7.44
CA ASP A 218 -8.24 29.25 7.39
C ASP A 218 -8.57 28.74 5.97
N GLN A 219 -7.78 29.11 4.95
CA GLN A 219 -8.12 28.87 3.53
C GLN A 219 -7.19 27.89 2.78
N GLU A 220 -6.20 27.29 3.44
CA GLU A 220 -5.12 26.55 2.73
C GLU A 220 -5.50 25.13 2.22
N PHE A 221 -6.74 24.65 2.43
CA PHE A 221 -7.21 23.34 1.94
C PHE A 221 -8.47 23.39 1.05
N ASP A 222 -8.91 24.58 0.63
CA ASP A 222 -10.09 24.74 -0.25
C ASP A 222 -9.84 24.29 -1.71
N SER A 223 -8.59 23.94 -2.10
CA SER A 223 -8.25 23.60 -3.49
C SER A 223 -7.74 22.17 -3.69
N LEU A 224 -8.30 21.19 -2.98
CA LEU A 224 -8.33 19.80 -3.46
C LEU A 224 -9.31 19.67 -4.64
N ASP A 225 -9.23 20.58 -5.62
CA ASP A 225 -10.26 20.81 -6.65
C ASP A 225 -10.44 19.61 -7.59
N THR A 226 -9.46 18.71 -7.67
CA THR A 226 -9.55 17.48 -8.46
C THR A 226 -9.66 16.23 -7.59
N VAL A 227 -10.43 15.26 -8.07
CA VAL A 227 -10.57 13.92 -7.47
C VAL A 227 -9.23 13.20 -7.32
N GLN A 228 -8.30 13.42 -8.26
CA GLN A 228 -6.92 12.91 -8.21
C GLN A 228 -6.17 13.44 -6.99
N ARG A 229 -6.19 14.76 -6.75
CA ARG A 229 -5.56 15.37 -5.57
C ARG A 229 -6.17 14.79 -4.30
N LEU A 230 -7.49 14.74 -4.21
CA LEU A 230 -8.20 14.18 -3.06
C LEU A 230 -7.83 12.71 -2.81
N HIS A 231 -7.63 11.91 -3.87
CA HIS A 231 -7.25 10.50 -3.77
C HIS A 231 -5.87 10.28 -3.20
N VAL A 232 -4.87 11.01 -3.68
CA VAL A 232 -3.50 10.92 -3.18
C VAL A 232 -3.49 11.25 -1.68
N TRP A 233 -4.13 12.34 -1.28
CA TRP A 233 -4.20 12.74 0.11
C TRP A 233 -5.00 11.73 0.97
N ALA A 234 -6.01 11.08 0.39
CA ALA A 234 -6.77 10.03 1.05
C ALA A 234 -5.90 8.83 1.40
N ILE A 235 -5.25 8.23 0.39
CA ILE A 235 -4.33 7.10 0.55
C ILE A 235 -3.22 7.46 1.54
N TRP A 236 -2.63 8.65 1.39
CA TRP A 236 -1.55 9.13 2.24
C TRP A 236 -1.93 9.28 3.72
N SER A 237 -3.12 9.82 4.01
CA SER A 237 -3.56 10.07 5.38
C SER A 237 -3.75 8.80 6.22
N THR A 238 -3.87 7.63 5.57
CA THR A 238 -4.19 6.35 6.22
C THR A 238 -2.98 5.73 6.95
N ARG A 239 -1.75 6.04 6.51
CA ARG A 239 -0.50 5.54 7.13
C ARG A 239 0.05 6.41 8.26
N VAL A 240 -0.59 7.54 8.58
CA VAL A 240 -0.09 8.46 9.60
C VAL A 240 -0.61 8.09 10.99
N ARG A 241 0.24 7.55 11.86
CA ARG A 241 -0.23 7.07 13.17
C ARG A 241 -0.51 8.15 14.22
N HIS A 242 0.16 9.31 14.26
CA HIS A 242 0.04 10.16 15.47
C HIS A 242 0.13 11.69 15.35
N ARG A 243 0.49 12.31 14.22
CA ARG A 243 0.73 13.78 14.19
C ARG A 243 -0.15 14.61 13.25
N TRP A 244 -0.89 13.98 12.33
CA TRP A 244 -1.68 14.66 11.29
C TRP A 244 -3.15 14.19 11.29
N GLN A 245 -3.76 14.08 12.48
CA GLN A 245 -5.16 13.67 12.61
C GLN A 245 -6.14 14.69 12.02
N ALA A 246 -5.78 15.99 12.03
CA ALA A 246 -6.62 17.05 11.50
C ALA A 246 -6.79 16.95 9.97
N GLU A 247 -5.70 16.67 9.26
CA GLU A 247 -5.67 16.50 7.81
C GLU A 247 -6.48 15.28 7.39
N ARG A 248 -6.32 14.16 8.09
CA ARG A 248 -7.15 12.97 7.86
C ARG A 248 -8.63 13.29 8.03
N VAL A 249 -9.02 14.05 9.05
CA VAL A 249 -10.42 14.46 9.26
C VAL A 249 -10.94 15.33 8.11
N ILE A 250 -10.12 16.27 7.61
CA ILE A 250 -10.48 17.16 6.49
C ILE A 250 -10.60 16.37 5.18
N VAL A 251 -9.63 15.52 4.86
CA VAL A 251 -9.63 14.67 3.66
C VAL A 251 -10.82 13.71 3.68
N GLN A 252 -11.07 13.04 4.82
CA GLN A 252 -12.24 12.18 4.96
C GLN A 252 -13.56 12.95 4.84
N ARG A 253 -13.62 14.20 5.30
CA ARG A 253 -14.79 15.07 5.12
C ARG A 253 -14.99 15.40 3.63
N GLN A 254 -13.96 15.83 2.92
CA GLN A 254 -14.06 16.18 1.51
C GLN A 254 -14.33 14.96 0.61
N LEU A 255 -13.77 13.80 0.94
CA LEU A 255 -14.14 12.53 0.31
C LEU A 255 -15.65 12.29 0.41
N ARG A 256 -16.21 12.43 1.62
CA ARG A 256 -17.67 12.27 1.82
C ARG A 256 -18.48 13.31 1.06
N GLU A 257 -18.04 14.57 1.02
CA GLU A 257 -18.71 15.65 0.30
C GLU A 257 -18.67 15.45 -1.23
N ARG A 258 -17.58 14.90 -1.78
CA ARG A 258 -17.36 14.66 -3.23
C ARG A 258 -17.52 13.21 -3.64
N ARG A 259 -18.20 12.41 -2.82
CA ARG A 259 -18.31 10.96 -2.99
C ARG A 259 -18.78 10.54 -4.39
N ASP A 260 -19.79 11.22 -4.91
CA ASP A 260 -20.44 10.88 -6.19
C ASP A 260 -19.54 11.16 -7.40
N GLU A 261 -18.59 12.08 -7.25
CA GLU A 261 -17.56 12.37 -8.24
C GLU A 261 -16.35 11.43 -8.08
N TYR A 262 -16.00 11.13 -6.83
CA TYR A 262 -14.80 10.38 -6.45
C TYR A 262 -14.90 8.89 -6.78
N LEU A 263 -16.01 8.24 -6.40
CA LEU A 263 -16.17 6.79 -6.55
C LEU A 263 -16.08 6.32 -8.02
N PRO A 264 -16.75 6.97 -9.00
CA PRO A 264 -16.61 6.58 -10.41
C PRO A 264 -15.17 6.64 -10.93
N TRP A 265 -14.41 7.67 -10.54
CA TRP A 265 -13.00 7.79 -10.91
C TRP A 265 -12.14 6.73 -10.20
N LEU A 266 -12.39 6.49 -8.91
CA LEU A 266 -11.67 5.49 -8.12
C LEU A 266 -11.77 4.08 -8.71
N ALA A 267 -12.88 3.75 -9.40
CA ALA A 267 -13.03 2.47 -10.07
C ALA A 267 -11.87 2.15 -11.04
N GLY A 268 -11.28 3.18 -11.67
CA GLY A 268 -10.11 3.05 -12.54
C GLY A 268 -8.82 2.70 -11.79
N GLN A 269 -8.71 3.05 -10.51
CA GLN A 269 -7.51 2.86 -9.69
C GLN A 269 -7.48 1.53 -8.90
N LEU A 270 -8.60 0.81 -8.86
CA LEU A 270 -8.71 -0.45 -8.10
C LEU A 270 -7.81 -1.58 -8.61
N ALA A 271 -7.23 -1.43 -9.79
CA ALA A 271 -6.35 -2.40 -10.42
C ALA A 271 -4.86 -2.17 -10.12
N SER A 272 -4.52 -1.20 -9.27
CA SER A 272 -3.14 -0.88 -8.90
C SER A 272 -2.33 -2.14 -8.55
N ALA A 273 -1.11 -2.19 -9.09
CA ALA A 273 -0.15 -3.25 -8.78
C ALA A 273 0.49 -3.05 -7.39
N GLU A 274 0.46 -1.82 -6.88
CA GLU A 274 1.19 -1.43 -5.69
C GLU A 274 0.44 -1.79 -4.40
N SER A 275 1.12 -2.55 -3.53
CA SER A 275 0.53 -3.10 -2.31
C SER A 275 0.08 -2.00 -1.34
N TRP A 276 0.84 -0.89 -1.28
CA TRP A 276 0.57 0.24 -0.41
C TRP A 276 -0.60 1.09 -0.90
N GLU A 277 -0.71 1.29 -2.21
CA GLU A 277 -1.79 2.06 -2.82
C GLU A 277 -3.12 1.33 -2.59
N ARG A 278 -3.15 0.01 -2.81
CA ARG A 278 -4.34 -0.83 -2.53
C ARG A 278 -4.76 -0.78 -1.07
N HIS A 279 -3.81 -0.74 -0.14
CA HIS A 279 -4.12 -0.58 1.28
C HIS A 279 -4.74 0.79 1.57
N GLY A 280 -4.21 1.87 1.00
CA GLY A 280 -4.81 3.20 1.17
C GLY A 280 -6.15 3.36 0.46
N ILE A 281 -6.34 2.74 -0.71
CA ILE A 281 -7.63 2.66 -1.41
C ILE A 281 -8.65 1.97 -0.51
N ARG A 282 -8.29 0.85 0.10
CA ARG A 282 -9.16 0.15 1.05
C ARG A 282 -9.58 1.04 2.20
N GLU A 283 -8.63 1.67 2.89
CA GLU A 283 -8.93 2.54 4.03
C GLU A 283 -9.80 3.74 3.63
N THR A 284 -9.60 4.23 2.40
CA THR A 284 -10.46 5.24 1.79
C THR A 284 -11.87 4.71 1.57
N LEU A 285 -12.02 3.51 1.02
CA LEU A 285 -13.31 2.86 0.82
C LEU A 285 -14.05 2.61 2.15
N LEU A 286 -13.33 2.15 3.17
CA LEU A 286 -13.87 1.99 4.52
C LEU A 286 -14.38 3.30 5.13
N THR A 287 -13.83 4.46 4.72
CA THR A 287 -14.32 5.78 5.16
C THR A 287 -15.73 6.08 4.63
N PHE A 288 -16.09 5.58 3.45
CA PHE A 288 -17.46 5.69 2.91
C PHE A 288 -18.43 4.72 3.56
N GLY A 289 -17.92 3.65 4.17
CA GLY A 289 -18.75 2.66 4.86
C GLY A 289 -19.75 1.99 3.93
N GLU A 290 -20.94 1.73 4.47
CA GLU A 290 -22.06 1.09 3.77
C GLU A 290 -22.70 1.98 2.70
N ASP A 291 -22.50 3.29 2.77
CA ASP A 291 -23.11 4.20 1.81
C ASP A 291 -22.66 3.86 0.38
N ALA A 292 -21.41 3.38 0.23
CA ALA A 292 -20.79 2.96 -1.02
C ALA A 292 -21.14 1.53 -1.50
N LEU A 293 -22.03 0.78 -0.81
CA LEU A 293 -22.46 -0.56 -1.24
C LEU A 293 -22.93 -0.64 -2.71
N PRO A 294 -23.72 0.31 -3.25
CA PRO A 294 -24.13 0.28 -4.66
C PRO A 294 -22.93 0.36 -5.62
N PHE A 295 -21.90 1.13 -5.25
CA PHE A 295 -20.67 1.23 -6.02
C PHE A 295 -19.90 -0.10 -6.00
N TYR A 296 -19.71 -0.71 -4.82
CA TYR A 296 -19.04 -2.02 -4.72
C TYR A 296 -19.74 -3.08 -5.56
N ALA A 297 -21.07 -3.12 -5.50
CA ALA A 297 -21.87 -4.06 -6.27
C ALA A 297 -21.80 -3.83 -7.79
N ALA A 298 -21.66 -2.58 -8.24
CA ALA A 298 -21.51 -2.25 -9.65
C ALA A 298 -20.12 -2.64 -10.18
N VAL A 299 -19.06 -2.38 -9.40
CA VAL A 299 -17.68 -2.66 -9.80
C VAL A 299 -17.36 -4.15 -9.76
N LEU A 300 -17.94 -4.92 -8.81
CA LEU A 300 -17.73 -6.36 -8.74
C LEU A 300 -18.15 -7.11 -10.02
N ASP A 301 -19.11 -6.58 -10.77
CA ASP A 301 -19.52 -7.16 -12.07
C ASP A 301 -18.49 -6.93 -13.18
N THR A 302 -17.88 -5.75 -13.20
CA THR A 302 -17.10 -5.27 -14.36
C THR A 302 -15.60 -5.37 -14.15
N ALA A 303 -15.12 -5.44 -12.92
CA ALA A 303 -13.69 -5.36 -12.59
C ALA A 303 -12.96 -6.69 -12.75
N GLY A 304 -11.63 -6.66 -12.95
CA GLY A 304 -10.81 -7.88 -12.98
C GLY A 304 -10.64 -8.54 -11.59
N SER A 305 -10.11 -9.77 -11.56
CA SER A 305 -9.96 -10.55 -10.32
C SER A 305 -9.21 -9.83 -9.20
N SER A 306 -8.19 -9.02 -9.55
CA SER A 306 -7.43 -8.18 -8.61
C SER A 306 -8.31 -7.16 -7.88
N SER A 307 -9.08 -6.37 -8.64
CA SER A 307 -9.97 -5.35 -8.10
C SER A 307 -11.15 -5.97 -7.33
N ARG A 308 -11.67 -7.11 -7.79
CA ARG A 308 -12.68 -7.88 -7.04
C ARG A 308 -12.14 -8.35 -5.69
N GLY A 309 -10.90 -8.84 -5.65
CA GLY A 309 -10.25 -9.25 -4.40
C GLY A 309 -10.18 -8.12 -3.38
N LEU A 310 -9.76 -6.93 -3.82
CA LEU A 310 -9.71 -5.73 -2.98
C LEU A 310 -11.10 -5.33 -2.44
N LEU A 311 -12.13 -5.33 -3.29
CA LEU A 311 -13.49 -5.00 -2.87
C LEU A 311 -14.06 -6.04 -1.90
N LEU A 312 -13.83 -7.33 -2.13
CA LEU A 312 -14.24 -8.38 -1.19
C LEU A 312 -13.58 -8.21 0.17
N TRP A 313 -12.33 -7.72 0.21
CA TRP A 313 -11.63 -7.39 1.44
C TRP A 313 -12.13 -6.11 2.12
N VAL A 314 -12.58 -5.10 1.37
CA VAL A 314 -13.28 -3.96 1.96
C VAL A 314 -14.59 -4.42 2.61
N LEU A 315 -15.35 -5.27 1.92
CA LEU A 315 -16.65 -5.75 2.39
C LEU A 315 -16.56 -6.60 3.67
N SER A 316 -15.44 -7.28 3.94
CA SER A 316 -15.26 -8.06 5.18
C SER A 316 -15.24 -7.18 6.43
N ASP A 317 -14.74 -5.96 6.31
CA ASP A 317 -14.49 -5.05 7.44
C ASP A 317 -15.62 -4.04 7.67
N LEU A 318 -16.68 -4.10 6.86
CA LEU A 318 -17.83 -3.19 6.99
C LEU A 318 -18.86 -3.71 8.02
N PRO A 319 -19.14 -2.95 9.09
CA PRO A 319 -19.84 -3.46 10.27
C PRO A 319 -21.35 -3.77 10.09
N LYS A 320 -22.13 -3.06 9.26
CA LYS A 320 -23.58 -3.30 9.10
C LYS A 320 -24.06 -3.59 7.68
N VAL A 321 -23.21 -4.19 6.84
CA VAL A 321 -23.69 -4.77 5.58
C VAL A 321 -24.72 -5.87 5.89
N GLY A 322 -25.97 -5.70 5.47
CA GLY A 322 -27.04 -6.67 5.67
C GLY A 322 -26.68 -8.05 5.11
N ASP A 323 -26.61 -9.04 6.00
CA ASP A 323 -26.01 -10.37 5.81
C ASP A 323 -26.56 -11.26 4.69
N GLY A 324 -27.75 -11.02 4.15
CA GLY A 324 -28.42 -11.94 3.22
C GLY A 324 -28.33 -11.55 1.73
N ASP A 325 -28.33 -10.25 1.45
CA ASP A 325 -28.67 -9.71 0.13
C ASP A 325 -27.46 -9.20 -0.67
N LEU A 326 -26.27 -9.15 -0.06
CA LEU A 326 -25.05 -8.75 -0.77
C LEU A 326 -24.18 -9.96 -1.13
N PHE A 327 -23.67 -10.71 -0.15
CA PHE A 327 -22.69 -11.77 -0.39
C PHE A 327 -23.22 -12.95 -1.20
N ARG A 328 -24.49 -13.37 -0.98
CA ARG A 328 -25.10 -14.45 -1.76
C ARG A 328 -25.28 -14.06 -3.24
N PRO A 329 -25.85 -12.88 -3.57
CA PRO A 329 -25.85 -12.40 -4.96
C PRO A 329 -24.45 -12.17 -5.53
N LEU A 330 -23.49 -11.70 -4.73
CA LEU A 330 -22.11 -11.53 -5.17
C LEU A 330 -21.45 -12.87 -5.52
N LEU A 331 -21.59 -13.90 -4.69
CA LEU A 331 -21.09 -15.25 -4.99
C LEU A 331 -21.74 -15.82 -6.26
N GLN A 332 -23.01 -15.52 -6.52
CA GLN A 332 -23.68 -15.93 -7.76
C GLN A 332 -23.20 -15.14 -8.99
N ARG A 333 -22.74 -13.89 -8.81
CA ARG A 333 -22.27 -13.01 -9.89
C ARG A 333 -20.80 -13.20 -10.23
N ILE A 334 -19.96 -13.67 -9.29
CA ILE A 334 -18.54 -13.96 -9.56
C ILE A 334 -18.45 -15.18 -10.51
N PRO A 335 -17.78 -15.05 -11.68
CA PRO A 335 -17.63 -16.13 -12.66
C PRO A 335 -17.11 -17.44 -12.06
N LEU A 336 -17.65 -18.58 -12.52
CA LEU A 336 -17.28 -19.92 -12.01
C LEU A 336 -15.80 -20.29 -12.22
N ASN A 337 -15.14 -19.69 -13.22
CA ASN A 337 -13.71 -19.87 -13.49
C ASN A 337 -12.81 -19.07 -12.53
N GLU A 338 -13.37 -18.18 -11.70
CA GLU A 338 -12.64 -17.37 -10.72
C GLU A 338 -12.70 -17.98 -9.31
N GLY A 339 -12.23 -19.21 -9.16
CA GLY A 339 -12.23 -19.92 -7.88
C GLY A 339 -11.55 -19.17 -6.73
N GLY A 340 -10.54 -18.35 -7.02
CA GLY A 340 -9.87 -17.52 -6.00
C GLY A 340 -10.79 -16.46 -5.40
N SER A 341 -11.44 -15.64 -6.24
CA SER A 341 -12.37 -14.61 -5.79
C SER A 341 -13.63 -15.21 -5.14
N ARG A 342 -14.12 -16.34 -5.66
CA ARG A 342 -15.22 -17.09 -5.04
C ARG A 342 -14.85 -17.62 -3.65
N GLY A 343 -13.66 -18.22 -3.52
CA GLY A 343 -13.15 -18.69 -2.24
C GLY A 343 -12.97 -17.57 -1.21
N LEU A 344 -12.38 -16.45 -1.62
CA LEU A 344 -12.21 -15.28 -0.77
C LEU A 344 -13.55 -14.72 -0.27
N CYS A 345 -14.59 -14.73 -1.12
CA CYS A 345 -15.94 -14.35 -0.73
C CYS A 345 -16.48 -15.24 0.41
N LEU A 346 -16.28 -16.56 0.34
CA LEU A 346 -16.72 -17.50 1.39
C LEU A 346 -15.97 -17.31 2.71
N ILE A 347 -14.66 -17.10 2.65
CA ILE A 347 -13.83 -16.88 3.85
C ILE A 347 -14.22 -15.59 4.54
N ASN A 348 -14.36 -14.50 3.78
CA ASN A 348 -14.74 -13.20 4.31
C ASN A 348 -16.14 -13.23 4.95
N LEU A 349 -17.06 -14.01 4.39
CA LEU A 349 -18.39 -14.22 4.96
C LEU A 349 -18.32 -14.86 6.35
N ALA A 350 -17.49 -15.90 6.54
CA ALA A 350 -17.33 -16.56 7.84
C ALA A 350 -16.61 -15.68 8.88
N LEU A 351 -15.56 -14.96 8.46
CA LEU A 351 -14.86 -14.01 9.34
C LEU A 351 -15.79 -12.90 9.82
N ARG A 352 -16.64 -12.38 8.92
CA ARG A 352 -17.65 -11.38 9.26
C ARG A 352 -18.65 -11.89 10.29
N GLU A 353 -19.25 -13.07 10.09
CA GLU A 353 -20.22 -13.64 11.05
C GLU A 353 -19.57 -13.79 12.43
N LYS A 354 -18.30 -14.20 12.47
CA LYS A 354 -17.52 -14.33 13.71
C LYS A 354 -17.30 -12.99 14.43
N GLU A 355 -16.98 -11.91 13.69
CA GLU A 355 -16.63 -10.61 14.27
C GLU A 355 -17.84 -9.71 14.57
N HIS A 356 -18.87 -9.74 13.73
CA HIS A 356 -20.00 -8.81 13.77
C HIS A 356 -21.35 -9.47 14.05
N GLY A 357 -21.45 -10.79 13.97
CA GLY A 357 -22.72 -11.53 14.01
C GLY A 357 -23.55 -11.36 12.73
N GLY A 358 -24.57 -12.19 12.58
CA GLY A 358 -25.45 -12.22 11.39
C GLY A 358 -26.30 -13.49 11.29
N PRO A 359 -27.27 -13.60 10.37
CA PRO A 359 -27.85 -14.87 9.96
C PRO A 359 -26.75 -15.82 9.47
N SER A 360 -26.89 -17.08 9.84
CA SER A 360 -25.85 -18.07 9.63
C SER A 360 -25.50 -18.24 8.15
N CYS A 361 -24.22 -18.08 7.83
CA CYS A 361 -23.70 -18.32 6.50
C CYS A 361 -23.38 -19.80 6.24
N ARG A 362 -23.53 -20.68 7.24
CA ARG A 362 -23.23 -22.13 7.15
C ARG A 362 -23.79 -22.78 5.89
N GLY A 363 -25.06 -22.54 5.55
CA GLY A 363 -25.66 -23.16 4.36
C GLY A 363 -25.01 -22.73 3.03
N ILE A 364 -24.46 -21.52 2.96
CA ILE A 364 -23.70 -21.05 1.79
C ILE A 364 -22.33 -21.73 1.76
N LEU A 365 -21.66 -21.83 2.92
CA LEU A 365 -20.36 -22.49 3.03
C LEU A 365 -20.47 -24.00 2.75
N GLU A 366 -21.51 -24.67 3.26
CA GLU A 366 -21.79 -26.09 3.00
C GLU A 366 -22.06 -26.34 1.51
N ALA A 367 -22.80 -25.44 0.83
CA ALA A 367 -22.95 -25.51 -0.62
C ALA A 367 -21.60 -25.33 -1.36
N GLY A 368 -20.71 -24.51 -0.82
CA GLY A 368 -19.34 -24.32 -1.33
C GLY A 368 -18.49 -25.58 -1.32
N LEU A 369 -18.75 -26.54 -0.43
CA LEU A 369 -18.07 -27.85 -0.41
C LEU A 369 -18.42 -28.72 -1.63
N ALA A 370 -19.47 -28.39 -2.39
CA ALA A 370 -19.88 -29.12 -3.59
C ALA A 370 -19.48 -28.40 -4.90
N GLU A 371 -18.76 -27.28 -4.83
CA GLU A 371 -18.37 -26.51 -6.01
C GLU A 371 -17.37 -27.24 -6.91
N PRO A 372 -17.43 -27.05 -8.24
CA PRO A 372 -16.54 -27.73 -9.18
C PRO A 372 -15.07 -27.34 -8.99
N ASP A 373 -14.80 -26.08 -8.62
CA ASP A 373 -13.45 -25.59 -8.40
C ASP A 373 -12.94 -26.00 -7.01
N PRO A 374 -11.82 -26.76 -6.92
CA PRO A 374 -11.31 -27.24 -5.65
C PRO A 374 -10.78 -26.12 -4.73
N ARG A 375 -10.46 -24.93 -5.26
CA ARG A 375 -10.09 -23.77 -4.44
C ARG A 375 -11.29 -23.27 -3.64
N VAL A 376 -12.48 -23.27 -4.25
CA VAL A 376 -13.73 -22.87 -3.60
C VAL A 376 -14.11 -23.87 -2.52
N ARG A 377 -13.97 -25.17 -2.79
CA ARG A 377 -14.21 -26.22 -1.78
C ARG A 377 -13.27 -26.12 -0.58
N ALA A 378 -11.98 -25.87 -0.80
CA ALA A 378 -11.04 -25.69 0.29
C ALA A 378 -11.30 -24.41 1.11
N ALA A 379 -11.62 -23.31 0.43
CA ALA A 379 -12.00 -22.07 1.10
C ALA A 379 -13.29 -22.24 1.92
N ALA A 380 -14.28 -22.96 1.39
CA ALA A 380 -15.51 -23.32 2.10
C ALA A 380 -15.24 -24.14 3.37
N ALA A 381 -14.40 -25.18 3.26
CA ALA A 381 -13.98 -26.00 4.39
C ALA A 381 -13.24 -25.19 5.46
N PHE A 382 -12.33 -24.30 5.05
CA PHE A 382 -11.63 -23.40 5.96
C PHE A 382 -12.57 -22.40 6.64
N ALA A 383 -13.49 -21.80 5.88
CA ALA A 383 -14.47 -20.84 6.36
C ALA A 383 -15.40 -21.44 7.42
N LEU A 384 -15.89 -22.67 7.21
CA LEU A 384 -16.71 -23.39 8.20
C LEU A 384 -16.00 -23.54 9.55
N GLY A 385 -14.68 -23.77 9.54
CA GLY A 385 -13.86 -23.87 10.75
C GLY A 385 -13.66 -22.56 11.50
N LYS A 386 -14.03 -21.40 10.92
CA LYS A 386 -13.99 -20.10 11.60
C LYS A 386 -15.25 -19.83 12.41
N LEU A 387 -16.33 -20.56 12.14
CA LEU A 387 -17.59 -20.46 12.87
C LEU A 387 -17.58 -21.37 14.11
N PRO A 388 -18.43 -21.10 15.11
CA PRO A 388 -18.62 -22.02 16.24
C PRO A 388 -18.97 -23.45 15.75
N PRO A 389 -18.51 -24.52 16.41
CA PRO A 389 -18.75 -25.88 15.95
C PRO A 389 -20.23 -26.31 16.09
N GLU A 390 -20.79 -26.90 15.04
CA GLU A 390 -22.11 -27.56 15.02
C GLU A 390 -22.00 -28.92 14.30
N ASP A 391 -22.75 -29.93 14.75
CA ASP A 391 -22.60 -31.31 14.25
C ASP A 391 -22.84 -31.42 12.74
N THR A 392 -23.75 -30.64 12.16
CA THR A 392 -24.00 -30.61 10.71
C THR A 392 -22.78 -30.14 9.92
N SER A 393 -22.15 -29.05 10.37
CA SER A 393 -20.94 -28.51 9.74
C SER A 393 -19.73 -29.40 9.98
N LEU A 394 -19.61 -30.00 11.18
CA LEU A 394 -18.55 -30.98 11.48
C LEU A 394 -18.68 -32.23 10.59
N ASN A 395 -19.89 -32.77 10.42
CA ASN A 395 -20.13 -33.90 9.51
C ASN A 395 -19.80 -33.54 8.06
N SER A 396 -20.13 -32.32 7.62
CA SER A 396 -19.77 -31.84 6.28
C SER A 396 -18.26 -31.73 6.09
N LEU A 397 -17.52 -31.28 7.12
CA LEU A 397 -16.06 -31.25 7.12
C LEU A 397 -15.44 -32.65 7.15
N ILE A 398 -16.02 -33.59 7.90
CA ILE A 398 -15.60 -35.00 7.92
C ILE A 398 -15.76 -35.61 6.53
N ALA A 399 -16.89 -35.36 5.85
CA ALA A 399 -17.08 -35.79 4.47
C ALA A 399 -16.04 -35.18 3.51
N ALA A 400 -15.64 -33.92 3.72
CA ALA A 400 -14.61 -33.25 2.93
C ALA A 400 -13.19 -33.84 3.12
N LEU A 401 -12.96 -34.68 4.13
CA LEU A 401 -11.73 -35.48 4.23
C LEU A 401 -11.61 -36.53 3.11
N ASP A 402 -12.71 -36.83 2.42
CA ASP A 402 -12.75 -37.75 1.27
C ASP A 402 -12.59 -37.05 -0.09
N ASP A 403 -12.41 -35.72 -0.11
CA ASP A 403 -12.30 -34.97 -1.37
C ASP A 403 -11.14 -35.51 -2.23
N PRO A 404 -11.29 -35.65 -3.56
CA PRO A 404 -10.21 -36.12 -4.43
C PRO A 404 -8.95 -35.25 -4.36
N VAL A 405 -9.09 -33.98 -3.98
CA VAL A 405 -8.02 -32.98 -4.01
C VAL A 405 -7.41 -32.76 -2.62
N LEU A 406 -6.08 -32.89 -2.53
CA LEU A 406 -5.32 -32.86 -1.27
C LEU A 406 -5.53 -31.58 -0.45
N HIS A 407 -5.57 -30.43 -1.10
CA HIS A 407 -5.72 -29.16 -0.39
C HIS A 407 -7.09 -28.99 0.28
N VAL A 408 -8.15 -29.55 -0.31
CA VAL A 408 -9.49 -29.55 0.30
C VAL A 408 -9.48 -30.42 1.56
N ARG A 409 -8.88 -31.62 1.49
CA ARG A 409 -8.72 -32.52 2.65
C ARG A 409 -7.91 -31.85 3.76
N GLN A 410 -6.86 -31.10 3.42
CA GLN A 410 -6.05 -30.38 4.38
C GLN A 410 -6.82 -29.24 5.06
N ALA A 411 -7.58 -28.44 4.30
CA ALA A 411 -8.44 -27.39 4.84
C ALA A 411 -9.50 -27.97 5.80
N ALA A 412 -10.17 -29.05 5.40
CA ALA A 412 -11.13 -29.75 6.26
C ALA A 412 -10.49 -30.26 7.56
N ARG A 413 -9.30 -30.88 7.46
CA ARG A 413 -8.54 -31.34 8.63
C ARG A 413 -8.18 -30.19 9.58
N LEU A 414 -7.71 -29.06 9.05
CA LEU A 414 -7.38 -27.87 9.86
C LEU A 414 -8.62 -27.32 10.58
N SER A 415 -9.76 -27.27 9.90
CA SER A 415 -11.01 -26.81 10.50
C SER A 415 -11.52 -27.75 11.60
N LEU A 416 -11.40 -29.07 11.42
CA LEU A 416 -11.79 -30.06 12.42
C LEU A 416 -10.88 -30.05 13.66
N LEU A 417 -9.61 -29.68 13.51
CA LEU A 417 -8.69 -29.56 14.64
C LEU A 417 -9.11 -28.50 15.67
N ALA A 418 -9.96 -27.54 15.29
CA ALA A 418 -10.43 -26.48 16.17
C ALA A 418 -11.38 -26.98 17.28
N ASP A 419 -11.97 -28.18 17.16
CA ASP A 419 -12.86 -28.77 18.17
C ASP A 419 -12.38 -30.16 18.60
N SER A 420 -11.56 -30.20 19.65
CA SER A 420 -11.03 -31.45 20.21
C SER A 420 -12.02 -32.25 21.05
N THR A 421 -13.25 -31.76 21.22
CA THR A 421 -14.24 -32.37 22.13
C THR A 421 -15.25 -33.23 21.39
N ARG A 422 -15.77 -32.75 20.25
CA ARG A 422 -16.84 -33.43 19.49
C ARG A 422 -16.30 -34.22 18.30
N VAL A 423 -15.21 -33.75 17.70
CA VAL A 423 -14.65 -34.36 16.48
C VAL A 423 -14.19 -35.80 16.68
N PRO A 424 -13.57 -36.23 17.81
CA PRO A 424 -13.15 -37.61 17.97
C PRO A 424 -14.29 -38.62 17.81
N GLU A 425 -15.43 -38.37 18.46
CA GLU A 425 -16.60 -39.26 18.41
C GLU A 425 -17.22 -39.31 17.01
N LEU A 426 -17.42 -38.14 16.37
CA LEU A 426 -18.01 -38.06 15.02
C LEU A 426 -17.10 -38.69 13.95
N LEU A 427 -15.78 -38.52 14.12
CA LEU A 427 -14.80 -39.07 13.20
C LEU A 427 -14.71 -40.60 13.33
N GLU A 428 -14.73 -41.14 14.56
CA GLU A 428 -14.81 -42.59 14.81
C GLU A 428 -16.04 -43.23 14.16
N GLN A 429 -17.20 -42.57 14.24
CA GLN A 429 -18.44 -43.04 13.60
C GLN A 429 -18.37 -43.07 12.06
N SER A 430 -17.44 -42.32 11.47
CA SER A 430 -17.31 -42.14 10.02
C SER A 430 -16.10 -42.87 9.42
N LEU A 431 -15.25 -43.50 10.24
CA LEU A 431 -14.01 -44.17 9.79
C LEU A 431 -14.28 -45.28 8.78
N ASP A 432 -15.28 -46.13 9.02
CA ASP A 432 -15.61 -47.26 8.14
C ASP A 432 -16.00 -46.79 6.73
N ALA A 433 -16.67 -45.64 6.62
CA ALA A 433 -17.05 -45.04 5.34
C ALA A 433 -15.83 -44.44 4.61
N LEU A 434 -14.90 -43.82 5.34
CA LEU A 434 -13.66 -43.26 4.80
C LEU A 434 -12.64 -44.35 4.40
N ASP A 435 -12.64 -45.49 5.10
CA ASP A 435 -11.83 -46.66 4.74
C ASP A 435 -12.28 -47.29 3.41
N ALA A 436 -13.55 -47.13 3.02
CA ALA A 436 -14.11 -47.69 1.79
C ALA A 436 -13.81 -46.87 0.52
N SER A 437 -13.42 -45.59 0.64
CA SER A 437 -13.25 -44.68 -0.50
C SER A 437 -11.81 -44.60 -1.04
N ALA A 438 -10.82 -44.41 -0.15
CA ALA A 438 -9.40 -44.39 -0.48
C ALA A 438 -8.51 -44.53 0.78
N GLU A 439 -7.52 -45.43 0.72
CA GLU A 439 -6.60 -45.74 1.83
C GLU A 439 -5.83 -44.51 2.37
N SER A 440 -5.57 -43.51 1.52
CA SER A 440 -4.94 -42.25 1.91
C SER A 440 -5.82 -41.36 2.79
N ASN A 441 -7.14 -41.45 2.66
CA ASN A 441 -8.10 -40.58 3.34
C ASN A 441 -8.36 -41.08 4.77
N ALA A 442 -8.51 -42.39 4.92
CA ALA A 442 -8.54 -43.04 6.23
C ALA A 442 -7.25 -42.81 7.03
N LEU A 443 -6.08 -42.84 6.38
CA LEU A 443 -4.81 -42.51 7.03
C LEU A 443 -4.81 -41.07 7.57
N LEU A 444 -5.40 -40.13 6.85
CA LEU A 444 -5.49 -38.73 7.26
C LEU A 444 -6.42 -38.54 8.46
N ALA A 445 -7.56 -39.23 8.48
CA ALA A 445 -8.51 -39.26 9.59
C ALA A 445 -7.91 -39.91 10.85
N ARG A 446 -7.21 -41.04 10.72
CA ARG A 446 -6.52 -41.70 11.85
C ARG A 446 -5.42 -40.82 12.45
N ARG A 447 -4.64 -40.14 11.62
CA ARG A 447 -3.65 -39.15 12.11
C ARG A 447 -4.31 -37.96 12.80
N LEU A 448 -5.50 -37.54 12.37
CA LEU A 448 -6.26 -36.50 13.04
C LEU A 448 -6.71 -36.94 14.44
N LEU A 449 -7.21 -38.17 14.59
CA LEU A 449 -7.54 -38.76 15.91
C LEU A 449 -6.31 -38.83 16.83
N GLU A 450 -5.17 -39.29 16.30
CA GLU A 450 -3.92 -39.33 17.06
C GLU A 450 -3.52 -37.93 17.57
N LEU A 451 -3.60 -36.90 16.71
CA LEU A 451 -3.28 -35.52 17.07
C LEU A 451 -4.23 -34.96 18.14
N LEU A 452 -5.52 -35.21 18.01
CA LEU A 452 -6.53 -34.77 18.99
C LEU A 452 -6.40 -35.47 20.34
N SER A 453 -5.78 -36.66 20.37
CA SER A 453 -5.50 -37.41 21.61
C SER A 453 -4.27 -36.91 22.39
N LEU A 454 -3.49 -35.97 21.83
CA LEU A 454 -2.29 -35.44 22.48
C LEU A 454 -2.63 -34.52 23.67
N LYS A 455 -1.72 -34.48 24.66
CA LYS A 455 -1.84 -33.62 25.85
C LYS A 455 -1.79 -32.11 25.56
N ASP A 456 -1.21 -31.72 24.44
CA ASP A 456 -1.06 -30.33 23.98
C ASP A 456 -1.25 -30.28 22.45
N PRO A 457 -2.51 -30.38 21.98
CA PRO A 457 -2.83 -30.44 20.56
C PRO A 457 -2.50 -29.11 19.86
N ASP A 458 -2.62 -27.97 20.54
CA ASP A 458 -2.37 -26.63 19.99
C ASP A 458 -0.89 -26.40 19.60
N SER A 459 0.04 -26.94 20.38
CA SER A 459 1.49 -26.83 20.09
C SER A 459 1.93 -27.72 18.93
N ALA A 460 1.34 -28.93 18.82
CA ALA A 460 1.54 -29.79 17.66
C ALA A 460 0.92 -29.19 16.39
N MET A 461 -0.21 -28.49 16.54
CA MET A 461 -0.94 -27.81 15.47
C MET A 461 -0.12 -26.69 14.84
N ARG A 462 0.47 -25.78 15.64
CA ARG A 462 1.31 -24.69 15.10
C ARG A 462 2.48 -25.20 14.26
N ARG A 463 3.11 -26.30 14.69
CA ARG A 463 4.21 -26.93 13.95
C ARG A 463 3.74 -27.54 12.62
N ILE A 464 2.49 -27.98 12.52
CA ILE A 464 1.90 -28.50 11.28
C ILE A 464 1.46 -27.35 10.37
N GLU A 465 0.87 -26.29 10.93
CA GLU A 465 0.52 -25.06 10.19
C GLU A 465 1.77 -24.42 9.57
N ASP A 466 2.87 -24.34 10.32
CA ASP A 466 4.16 -23.82 9.82
C ASP A 466 4.82 -24.74 8.77
N ALA A 467 4.55 -26.05 8.81
CA ALA A 467 5.19 -27.04 7.95
C ALA A 467 4.38 -27.42 6.70
N THR A 468 3.10 -27.05 6.63
CA THR A 468 2.24 -27.36 5.48
C THR A 468 2.12 -26.12 4.63
N PRO A 469 2.81 -26.01 3.47
CA PRO A 469 2.50 -24.95 2.54
C PRO A 469 1.04 -25.13 2.14
N ALA A 470 0.19 -24.17 2.51
CA ALA A 470 -1.17 -24.06 2.03
C ALA A 470 -1.12 -23.09 0.84
N PRO A 471 -0.72 -23.52 -0.37
CA PRO A 471 -0.51 -22.63 -1.50
C PRO A 471 -1.76 -21.82 -1.85
N TRP A 472 -2.98 -22.31 -1.54
CA TRP A 472 -4.21 -21.52 -1.67
C TRP A 472 -4.32 -20.40 -0.64
N LEU A 473 -3.84 -20.61 0.59
CA LEU A 473 -3.79 -19.59 1.64
C LEU A 473 -2.69 -18.55 1.35
N GLU A 474 -1.60 -18.97 0.71
CA GLU A 474 -0.53 -18.08 0.27
C GLU A 474 -0.96 -17.30 -0.98
N ASP A 475 -1.69 -17.91 -1.93
CA ASP A 475 -2.33 -17.20 -3.04
C ASP A 475 -3.43 -16.24 -2.54
N GLU A 476 -4.13 -16.57 -1.47
CA GLU A 476 -5.05 -15.67 -0.77
C GLU A 476 -4.33 -14.50 -0.09
N ARG A 477 -3.24 -14.77 0.64
CA ARG A 477 -2.38 -13.72 1.23
C ARG A 477 -1.77 -12.86 0.13
N ARG A 478 -1.39 -13.43 -1.01
CA ARG A 478 -0.91 -12.72 -2.19
C ARG A 478 -2.00 -11.87 -2.82
N LEU A 479 -3.22 -12.39 -2.97
CA LEU A 479 -4.37 -11.62 -3.47
C LEU A 479 -4.75 -10.49 -2.52
N GLN A 480 -4.62 -10.69 -1.20
CA GLN A 480 -4.80 -9.66 -0.16
C GLN A 480 -3.63 -8.65 -0.14
N ARG A 481 -2.40 -9.08 -0.43
CA ARG A 481 -1.19 -8.24 -0.52
C ARG A 481 -0.96 -7.64 -1.92
N GLY A 482 -1.75 -8.03 -2.91
CA GLY A 482 -1.63 -7.60 -4.30
C GLY A 482 -0.50 -8.24 -5.13
N GLU A 483 0.18 -9.26 -4.62
CA GLU A 483 1.29 -9.93 -5.29
C GLU A 483 0.81 -10.79 -6.49
N ARG A 484 1.46 -10.68 -7.66
CA ARG A 484 1.17 -11.54 -8.83
C ARG A 484 1.59 -12.99 -8.57
N SER A 485 0.83 -13.96 -9.09
CA SER A 485 1.31 -15.34 -9.20
C SER A 485 2.46 -15.39 -10.20
N ARG A 486 3.58 -16.02 -9.82
CA ARG A 486 4.71 -16.27 -10.71
C ARG A 486 4.34 -17.11 -11.92
#